data_AF-A0A151HCA1-F1
#
_entry.id   AF-A0A151HCA1-F1
#
_cell.length_a   1.000
_cell.length_b   1.000
_cell.length_c   1.000
_cell.angle_alpha   90.00
_cell.angle_beta   90.00
_cell.angle_gamma   90.00
#
_symmetry.space_group_name_H-M   'P 1'
#
loop_
_entity.id
_entity.type
_entity.pdbx_description
1 polymer ?
#
loop_
_entity_poly.entity_id
_entity_poly.type
_entity_poly.pdbx_seq_one_letter_code
_entity_poly.pdbx_strand_id
1 'polypeptide(L)'
;MVPPKENTEANADFPSATTCASGAETKHREPEGDCMVCFEELSRANYAEYCMHRQVADSSNSEDSCPWFPAKFCVDCIEELQATQFKRYCDSVANTTCAREQRTLLERGPPINLRDRLAFPESDDQEISALWYAKDNAEHSAKLKDSLEGEERQALWDDLRQFVIVDEDTEQPGEEQTSKPF
;
A
#
# COMPACT_ATOMS: atom_id res chain seq x y z
N MET A 1 52.08 54.96 -1.85
CA MET A 1 51.42 54.51 -0.61
C MET A 1 49.92 54.47 -0.88
N VAL A 2 49.30 53.34 -0.54
CA VAL A 2 47.84 53.01 -0.58
C VAL A 2 47.32 52.45 -1.94
N PRO A 3 46.53 51.34 -1.93
CA PRO A 3 46.65 50.17 -2.83
C PRO A 3 45.54 50.07 -3.92
N PRO A 4 45.61 49.06 -4.83
CA PRO A 4 44.53 48.80 -5.79
C PRO A 4 43.32 48.16 -5.07
N LYS A 5 42.10 48.52 -5.50
CA LYS A 5 40.87 47.93 -4.99
C LYS A 5 40.52 46.69 -5.80
N GLU A 6 40.51 45.56 -5.10
CA GLU A 6 40.13 44.23 -5.57
C GLU A 6 38.60 44.03 -5.49
N ASN A 7 38.17 43.02 -6.26
CA ASN A 7 36.81 42.58 -6.59
C ASN A 7 35.95 42.06 -5.42
N THR A 8 34.71 41.66 -5.78
CA THR A 8 33.72 40.82 -5.07
C THR A 8 32.69 41.70 -4.32
N GLU A 9 31.37 41.59 -4.49
CA GLU A 9 30.51 40.41 -4.41
C GLU A 9 29.22 40.57 -5.25
N ALA A 10 28.85 39.52 -5.98
CA ALA A 10 27.53 39.35 -6.56
C ALA A 10 26.58 38.81 -5.47
N ASN A 11 25.61 39.61 -5.03
CA ASN A 11 24.47 39.13 -4.25
C ASN A 11 23.36 38.73 -5.23
N ALA A 12 23.23 37.44 -5.49
CA ALA A 12 22.06 36.87 -6.14
C ALA A 12 20.98 36.64 -5.07
N ASP A 13 20.01 37.54 -5.04
CA ASP A 13 18.76 37.45 -4.32
C ASP A 13 17.93 36.30 -4.91
N PHE A 14 17.91 35.14 -4.23
CA PHE A 14 16.99 34.05 -4.55
C PHE A 14 15.77 34.17 -3.64
N PRO A 15 14.56 34.44 -4.16
CA PRO A 15 13.37 34.49 -3.34
C PRO A 15 13.02 33.10 -2.82
N SER A 16 13.08 33.00 -1.49
CA SER A 16 12.66 31.88 -0.66
C SER A 16 11.28 31.37 -1.09
N ALA A 17 11.21 30.10 -1.46
CA ALA A 17 9.97 29.40 -1.75
C ALA A 17 9.02 29.52 -0.56
N THR A 18 7.85 30.10 -0.83
CA THR A 18 6.71 30.16 0.09
C THR A 18 6.20 28.74 0.32
N THR A 19 6.47 28.20 1.51
CA THR A 19 5.84 26.98 2.01
C THR A 19 4.36 27.26 2.28
N CYS A 20 3.50 26.64 1.50
CA CYS A 20 2.07 26.56 1.78
C CYS A 20 1.84 25.43 2.79
N ALA A 21 1.86 25.72 4.09
CA ALA A 21 1.41 24.77 5.11
C ALA A 21 0.04 25.23 5.63
N SER A 22 -1.01 24.52 5.24
CA SER A 22 -2.31 24.53 5.90
C SER A 22 -2.74 23.09 6.06
N GLY A 23 -2.85 22.63 7.29
CA GLY A 23 -3.31 21.29 7.62
C GLY A 23 -3.29 21.11 9.12
N ALA A 24 -4.39 20.59 9.68
CA ALA A 24 -4.53 20.32 11.10
C ALA A 24 -3.34 19.51 11.63
N GLU A 25 -2.88 19.84 12.84
CA GLU A 25 -1.75 19.17 13.49
C GLU A 25 -2.18 17.76 13.90
N THR A 26 -2.02 16.80 12.99
CA THR A 26 -2.29 15.39 13.27
C THR A 26 -1.24 14.88 14.24
N LYS A 27 -1.68 14.41 15.40
CA LYS A 27 -0.78 13.95 16.46
C LYS A 27 -0.29 12.52 16.18
N HIS A 28 0.87 12.43 15.55
CA HIS A 28 1.61 11.17 15.37
C HIS A 28 2.20 10.65 16.68
N ARG A 29 2.45 9.35 16.76
CA ARG A 29 2.99 8.65 17.94
C ARG A 29 4.51 8.66 17.92
N GLU A 30 5.11 8.35 19.07
CA GLU A 30 6.56 8.14 19.17
C GLU A 30 6.93 6.71 18.74
N PRO A 31 8.11 6.53 18.14
CA PRO A 31 8.60 5.23 17.74
C PRO A 31 8.87 4.35 18.96
N GLU A 32 8.43 3.09 18.91
CA GLU A 32 8.63 2.11 19.97
C GLU A 32 8.84 0.71 19.37
N GLY A 33 9.84 -0.01 19.89
CA GLY A 33 10.15 -1.39 19.51
C GLY A 33 11.07 -1.52 18.29
N ASP A 34 11.11 -2.72 17.73
CA ASP A 34 12.01 -3.09 16.62
C ASP A 34 11.20 -3.45 15.37
N CYS A 35 11.79 -3.20 14.20
CA CYS A 35 11.24 -3.63 12.91
C CYS A 35 11.11 -5.16 12.87
N MET A 36 9.92 -5.68 12.55
CA MET A 36 9.68 -7.13 12.51
C MET A 36 10.38 -7.87 11.36
N VAL A 37 10.98 -7.16 10.40
CA VAL A 37 11.67 -7.75 9.24
C VAL A 37 13.18 -7.75 9.44
N CYS A 38 13.78 -6.57 9.65
CA CYS A 38 15.23 -6.41 9.79
C CYS A 38 15.71 -6.42 11.25
N PHE A 39 14.80 -6.37 12.23
CA PHE A 39 15.10 -6.30 13.66
C PHE A 39 15.94 -5.08 14.07
N GLU A 40 15.95 -4.04 13.25
CA GLU A 40 16.52 -2.74 13.61
C GLU A 40 15.56 -1.97 14.50
N GLU A 41 16.11 -1.23 15.46
CA GLU A 41 15.34 -0.37 16.37
C GLU A 41 14.56 0.69 15.57
N LEU A 42 13.28 0.84 15.90
CA LEU A 42 12.46 1.91 15.34
C LEU A 42 12.79 3.22 16.05
N SER A 43 13.19 4.19 15.26
CA SER A 43 13.53 5.54 15.69
C SER A 43 12.85 6.56 14.79
N ARG A 44 12.94 7.84 15.12
CA ARG A 44 12.35 8.90 14.27
C ARG A 44 12.94 8.92 12.85
N ALA A 45 14.08 8.28 12.60
CA ALA A 45 14.72 8.20 11.28
C ALA A 45 14.11 7.13 10.36
N ASN A 46 13.47 6.09 10.90
CA ASN A 46 12.98 4.94 10.13
C ASN A 46 11.56 4.49 10.54
N TYR A 47 10.86 5.28 11.35
CA TYR A 47 9.50 5.02 11.80
C TYR A 47 8.45 5.48 10.79
N ALA A 48 7.39 4.68 10.67
CA ALA A 48 6.27 4.95 9.79
C ALA A 48 4.93 4.69 10.48
N GLU A 49 3.92 5.44 10.08
CA GLU A 49 2.52 5.20 10.38
C GLU A 49 1.74 4.96 9.08
N TYR A 50 0.56 4.35 9.20
CA TYR A 50 -0.33 4.12 8.09
C TYR A 50 -1.76 4.50 8.45
N CYS A 51 -2.54 4.81 7.42
CA CYS A 51 -3.96 5.08 7.53
C CYS A 51 -4.73 4.17 6.55
N MET A 52 -5.97 3.83 6.88
CA MET A 52 -6.83 2.96 6.07
C MET A 52 -7.87 3.77 5.29
N HIS A 53 -8.45 3.20 4.24
CA HIS A 53 -9.53 3.89 3.54
C HIS A 53 -10.76 4.04 4.46
N ARG A 54 -11.35 5.24 4.49
CA ARG A 54 -12.57 5.51 5.27
C ARG A 54 -13.69 4.63 4.73
N GLN A 55 -14.20 3.69 5.54
CA GLN A 55 -15.47 3.06 5.21
C GLN A 55 -16.55 4.14 5.22
N VAL A 56 -17.26 4.29 4.10
CA VAL A 56 -18.39 5.22 3.97
C VAL A 56 -19.57 4.61 4.74
N ALA A 57 -19.52 4.68 6.06
CA ALA A 57 -20.63 4.26 6.92
C ALA A 57 -20.99 5.43 7.85
N ASP A 58 -22.16 5.99 7.55
CA ASP A 58 -22.96 6.91 8.35
C ASP A 58 -22.44 8.34 8.58
N SER A 59 -22.90 9.19 7.68
CA SER A 59 -23.02 10.64 7.78
C SER A 59 -23.71 11.08 9.09
N SER A 60 -22.97 11.20 10.18
CA SER A 60 -23.33 12.14 11.25
C SER A 60 -22.15 12.39 12.20
N ASN A 61 -21.55 13.58 12.08
CA ASN A 61 -20.59 14.21 13.00
C ASN A 61 -19.30 13.45 13.30
N SER A 62 -18.20 13.86 12.67
CA SER A 62 -16.95 14.30 13.35
C SER A 62 -15.84 14.55 12.32
N GLU A 63 -14.97 15.50 12.64
CA GLU A 63 -13.95 16.10 11.78
C GLU A 63 -13.05 15.08 11.05
N ASP A 64 -12.78 15.38 9.78
CA ASP A 64 -12.06 14.60 8.78
C ASP A 64 -10.64 14.19 9.18
N SER A 65 -10.48 13.06 9.86
CA SER A 65 -9.16 12.46 10.03
C SER A 65 -9.26 10.94 10.03
N CYS A 66 -8.57 10.31 9.07
CA CYS A 66 -8.32 8.88 9.15
C CYS A 66 -7.36 8.62 10.31
N PRO A 67 -7.66 7.69 11.24
CA PRO A 67 -6.74 7.40 12.33
C PRO A 67 -5.43 6.82 11.78
N TRP A 68 -4.31 7.37 12.28
CA TRP A 68 -2.98 6.86 11.99
C TRP A 68 -2.58 5.77 12.99
N PHE A 69 -2.00 4.69 12.46
CA PHE A 69 -1.58 3.53 13.22
C PHE A 69 -0.07 3.29 13.03
N PRO A 70 0.66 2.87 14.09
CA PRO A 70 2.07 2.56 13.99
C PRO A 70 2.31 1.33 13.09
N ALA A 71 3.15 1.46 12.08
CA ALA A 71 3.62 0.31 11.32
C ALA A 71 4.59 -0.52 12.17
N LYS A 72 4.63 -1.84 11.93
CA LYS A 72 5.59 -2.75 12.58
C LYS A 72 6.89 -2.92 11.81
N PHE A 73 6.97 -2.38 10.60
CA PHE A 73 8.14 -2.42 9.74
C PHE A 73 8.77 -1.02 9.68
N CYS A 74 10.08 -0.95 9.54
CA CYS A 74 10.77 0.31 9.28
C CYS A 74 10.49 0.80 7.85
N VAL A 75 10.75 2.09 7.61
CA VAL A 75 10.53 2.74 6.31
C VAL A 75 11.18 1.97 5.17
N ASP A 76 12.45 1.57 5.29
CA ASP A 76 13.16 0.86 4.22
C ASP A 76 12.52 -0.49 3.87
N CYS A 77 12.02 -1.21 4.89
CA CYS A 77 11.30 -2.48 4.68
C CYS A 77 9.92 -2.27 4.06
N ILE A 78 9.26 -1.14 4.36
CA ILE A 78 7.99 -0.76 3.73
C ILE A 78 8.21 -0.37 2.27
N GLU A 79 9.26 0.40 1.96
CA GLU A 79 9.63 0.79 0.59
C GLU A 79 9.98 -0.45 -0.26
N GLU A 80 10.69 -1.44 0.30
CA GLU A 80 10.96 -2.72 -0.37
C GLU A 80 9.68 -3.54 -0.60
N LEU A 81 8.77 -3.57 0.38
CA LEU A 81 7.45 -4.20 0.23
C LEU A 81 6.65 -3.53 -0.89
N GLN A 82 6.68 -2.20 -0.95
CA GLN A 82 6.01 -1.38 -1.97
C GLN A 82 6.56 -1.65 -3.37
N ALA A 83 7.88 -1.84 -3.48
CA ALA A 83 8.56 -2.12 -4.73
C ALA A 83 8.32 -3.54 -5.27
N THR A 84 8.03 -4.52 -4.40
CA THR A 84 8.01 -5.94 -4.77
C THR A 84 6.63 -6.58 -4.79
N GLN A 85 5.66 -6.07 -4.03
CA GLN A 85 4.38 -6.75 -3.83
C GLN A 85 3.57 -6.94 -5.12
N PHE A 86 3.53 -5.93 -6.01
CA PHE A 86 2.80 -6.05 -7.28
C PHE A 86 3.41 -7.11 -8.19
N LYS A 87 4.75 -7.09 -8.34
CA LYS A 87 5.47 -8.12 -9.09
C LYS A 87 5.24 -9.52 -8.52
N ARG A 88 5.32 -9.67 -7.19
CA ARG A 88 5.05 -10.96 -6.53
C ARG A 88 3.63 -11.44 -6.82
N TYR A 89 2.64 -10.56 -6.84
CA TYR A 89 1.28 -10.92 -7.23
C TYR A 89 1.24 -11.50 -8.66
N CYS A 90 1.79 -10.79 -9.64
CA CYS A 90 1.82 -11.25 -11.04
C CYS A 90 2.54 -12.60 -11.16
N ASP A 91 3.71 -12.74 -10.53
CA ASP A 91 4.50 -13.96 -10.55
C ASP A 91 3.74 -15.13 -9.87
N SER A 92 3.04 -14.87 -8.76
CA SER A 92 2.24 -15.89 -8.06
C SER A 92 1.04 -16.35 -8.89
N VAL A 93 0.30 -15.44 -9.53
CA VAL A 93 -0.84 -15.81 -10.38
C VAL A 93 -0.39 -16.60 -11.61
N ALA A 94 0.73 -16.20 -12.25
CA ALA A 94 1.23 -16.84 -13.46
C ALA A 94 1.87 -18.22 -13.21
N ASN A 95 2.52 -18.41 -12.06
CA ASN A 95 3.31 -19.61 -11.78
C ASN A 95 2.68 -20.58 -10.76
N THR A 96 1.58 -20.22 -10.10
CA THR A 96 0.93 -21.13 -9.15
C THR A 96 0.36 -22.36 -9.85
N THR A 97 0.60 -23.53 -9.26
CA THR A 97 0.02 -24.81 -9.70
C THR A 97 -1.18 -25.23 -8.83
N CYS A 98 -1.55 -24.42 -7.84
CA CYS A 98 -2.66 -24.68 -6.94
C CYS A 98 -3.89 -23.87 -7.36
N ALA A 99 -4.93 -24.55 -7.86
CA ALA A 99 -6.17 -23.93 -8.31
C ALA A 99 -6.86 -23.09 -7.21
N ARG A 100 -6.84 -23.55 -5.96
CA ARG A 100 -7.40 -22.79 -4.82
C ARG A 100 -6.66 -21.48 -4.57
N GLU A 101 -5.33 -21.52 -4.62
CA GLU A 101 -4.49 -20.33 -4.45
C GLU A 101 -4.73 -19.34 -5.60
N GLN A 102 -4.75 -19.85 -6.83
CA GLN A 102 -5.03 -19.02 -8.01
C GLN A 102 -6.40 -18.35 -7.92
N ARG A 103 -7.45 -19.10 -7.55
CA ARG A 103 -8.79 -18.55 -7.33
C ARG A 103 -8.80 -17.46 -6.26
N THR A 104 -8.13 -17.69 -5.14
CA THR A 104 -8.04 -16.70 -4.06
C THR A 104 -7.33 -15.41 -4.50
N LEU A 105 -6.23 -15.54 -5.27
CA LEU A 105 -5.50 -14.40 -5.82
C LEU A 105 -6.33 -13.63 -6.86
N LEU A 106 -7.07 -14.34 -7.71
CA LEU A 106 -7.94 -13.74 -8.71
C LEU A 106 -9.21 -13.13 -8.12
N GLU A 107 -9.75 -13.67 -7.02
CA GLU A 107 -10.88 -13.08 -6.30
C GLU A 107 -10.51 -11.72 -5.69
N ARG A 108 -9.28 -11.59 -5.18
CA ARG A 108 -8.74 -10.33 -4.67
C ARG A 108 -8.41 -9.34 -5.79
N GLY A 109 -7.95 -9.86 -6.93
CA GLY A 109 -7.51 -9.07 -8.07
C GLY A 109 -6.14 -8.40 -7.84
N PRO A 110 -5.64 -7.68 -8.85
CA PRO A 110 -4.33 -7.03 -8.77
C PRO A 110 -4.32 -5.96 -7.66
N PRO A 111 -3.35 -5.98 -6.73
CA PRO A 111 -3.31 -5.03 -5.64
C PRO A 111 -2.93 -3.63 -6.13
N ILE A 112 -3.52 -2.60 -5.54
CA ILE A 112 -3.24 -1.20 -5.88
C ILE A 112 -2.27 -0.61 -4.85
N ASN A 113 -2.61 -0.79 -3.58
CA ASN A 113 -1.84 -0.28 -2.45
C ASN A 113 -1.24 -1.40 -1.60
N LEU A 114 -0.35 -1.00 -0.71
CA LEU A 114 0.28 -1.87 0.27
C LEU A 114 -0.74 -2.63 1.11
N ARG A 115 -0.47 -3.92 1.28
CA ARG A 115 -1.24 -4.84 2.11
C ARG A 115 -0.32 -5.85 2.76
N ASP A 116 -0.24 -5.84 4.08
CA ASP A 116 0.51 -6.85 4.84
C ASP A 116 0.01 -6.88 6.28
N ARG A 117 -0.48 -8.04 6.72
CA ARG A 117 -1.05 -8.22 8.07
C ARG A 117 -0.01 -8.06 9.19
N LEU A 118 1.26 -8.34 8.93
CA LEU A 118 2.32 -8.22 9.91
C LEU A 118 2.80 -6.78 10.01
N ALA A 119 2.99 -6.11 8.86
CA ALA A 119 3.37 -4.71 8.80
C ALA A 119 2.28 -3.79 9.33
N PHE A 120 1.01 -4.10 9.01
CA PHE A 120 -0.18 -3.29 9.29
C PHE A 120 -1.24 -4.10 10.06
N PRO A 121 -1.07 -4.36 11.37
CA PRO A 121 -1.95 -5.25 12.12
C PRO A 121 -3.42 -4.82 12.20
N GLU A 122 -3.68 -3.52 12.14
CA GLU A 122 -5.04 -2.95 12.23
C GLU A 122 -5.77 -2.96 10.88
N SER A 123 -5.08 -3.30 9.78
CA SER A 123 -5.71 -3.34 8.45
C SER A 123 -6.60 -4.56 8.22
N ASP A 124 -6.60 -5.54 9.11
CA ASP A 124 -7.32 -6.81 8.96
C ASP A 124 -7.10 -7.44 7.57
N ASP A 125 -5.84 -7.43 7.10
CA ASP A 125 -5.44 -7.95 5.79
C ASP A 125 -6.11 -7.20 4.61
N GLN A 126 -6.47 -5.93 4.81
CA GLN A 126 -6.91 -4.99 3.76
C GLN A 126 -5.77 -4.07 3.31
N GLU A 127 -5.96 -3.43 2.15
CA GLU A 127 -5.06 -2.41 1.63
C GLU A 127 -5.10 -1.13 2.48
N ILE A 128 -3.93 -0.56 2.76
CA ILE A 128 -3.81 0.74 3.41
C ILE A 128 -3.89 1.87 2.36
N SER A 129 -4.31 3.07 2.77
CA SER A 129 -4.53 4.20 1.84
C SER A 129 -3.37 5.19 1.78
N ALA A 130 -2.70 5.44 2.91
CA ALA A 130 -1.56 6.34 2.95
C ALA A 130 -0.57 5.92 4.04
N LEU A 131 0.65 6.41 3.88
CA LEU A 131 1.74 6.27 4.82
C LEU A 131 2.15 7.64 5.33
N TRP A 132 2.77 7.68 6.50
CA TRP A 132 3.43 8.87 7.02
C TRP A 132 4.78 8.46 7.58
N TYR A 133 5.83 9.22 7.30
CA TYR A 133 7.19 8.91 7.74
C TYR A 133 7.68 9.96 8.73
N ALA A 134 8.20 9.51 9.88
CA ALA A 134 8.75 10.42 10.89
C ALA A 134 10.03 11.13 10.44
N LYS A 135 10.77 10.55 9.48
CA LYS A 135 12.05 11.09 8.99
C LYS A 135 11.90 12.45 8.31
N ASP A 136 10.81 12.63 7.58
CA ASP A 136 10.49 13.84 6.82
C ASP A 136 9.21 14.53 7.30
N ASN A 137 8.49 13.92 8.25
CA ASN A 137 7.25 14.44 8.82
C ASN A 137 6.19 14.73 7.74
N ALA A 138 6.15 13.91 6.69
CA ALA A 138 5.21 14.04 5.59
C ALA A 138 4.48 12.73 5.28
N GLU A 139 3.36 12.89 4.59
CA GLU A 139 2.57 11.78 4.06
C GLU A 139 3.14 11.28 2.73
N HIS A 140 3.13 9.96 2.58
CA HIS A 140 3.60 9.24 1.40
C HIS A 140 2.48 8.37 0.84
N SER A 141 2.53 8.11 -0.46
CA SER A 141 1.57 7.23 -1.10
C SER A 141 1.79 5.79 -0.67
N ALA A 142 0.71 5.06 -0.40
CA ALA A 142 0.74 3.62 -0.16
C ALA A 142 0.69 2.79 -1.46
N LYS A 143 0.63 3.42 -2.63
CA LYS A 143 0.51 2.73 -3.93
C LYS A 143 1.73 1.88 -4.22
N LEU A 144 1.51 0.66 -4.68
CA LEU A 144 2.60 -0.24 -5.05
C LEU A 144 3.32 0.28 -6.30
N LYS A 145 4.59 -0.08 -6.43
CA LYS A 145 5.33 0.17 -7.67
C LYS A 145 4.72 -0.66 -8.81
N ASP A 146 4.54 -0.02 -9.96
CA ASP A 146 3.96 -0.61 -11.17
C ASP A 146 2.50 -1.08 -11.03
N SER A 147 1.80 -0.74 -9.93
CA SER A 147 0.38 -1.06 -9.82
C SER A 147 -0.44 -0.27 -10.83
N LEU A 148 -1.44 -0.95 -11.39
CA LEU A 148 -2.38 -0.40 -12.35
C LEU A 148 -3.64 0.06 -11.63
N GLU A 149 -4.30 1.09 -12.19
CA GLU A 149 -5.56 1.62 -11.70
C GLU A 149 -6.59 1.70 -12.84
N GLY A 150 -7.88 1.79 -12.49
CA GLY A 150 -8.94 1.99 -13.47
C GLY A 150 -9.04 0.89 -14.53
N GLU A 151 -9.12 1.30 -15.79
CA GLU A 151 -9.32 0.41 -16.94
C GLU A 151 -8.12 -0.53 -17.17
N GLU A 152 -6.89 -0.06 -16.97
CA GLU A 152 -5.68 -0.89 -17.14
C GLU A 152 -5.63 -2.03 -16.12
N ARG A 153 -6.03 -1.75 -14.88
CA ARG A 153 -6.17 -2.79 -13.85
C ARG A 153 -7.23 -3.81 -14.22
N GLN A 154 -8.37 -3.34 -14.71
CA GLN A 154 -9.47 -4.22 -15.09
C GLN A 154 -9.07 -5.11 -16.28
N ALA A 155 -8.41 -4.54 -17.29
CA ALA A 155 -7.93 -5.29 -18.45
C ALA A 155 -6.93 -6.38 -18.07
N LEU A 156 -5.94 -6.08 -17.21
CA LEU A 156 -5.02 -7.09 -16.69
C LEU A 156 -5.77 -8.18 -15.92
N TRP A 157 -6.72 -7.78 -15.08
CA TRP A 157 -7.47 -8.75 -14.28
C TRP A 157 -8.33 -9.68 -15.14
N ASP A 158 -8.98 -9.13 -16.17
CA ASP A 158 -9.80 -9.89 -17.12
C ASP A 158 -8.95 -10.89 -17.92
N ASP A 159 -7.74 -10.48 -18.34
CA ASP A 159 -6.78 -11.36 -19.02
C ASP A 159 -6.33 -12.52 -18.11
N LEU A 160 -5.93 -12.21 -16.87
CA LEU A 160 -5.50 -13.24 -15.91
C LEU A 160 -6.61 -14.25 -15.57
N ARG A 161 -7.88 -13.82 -15.58
CA ARG A 161 -9.03 -14.69 -15.32
C ARG A 161 -9.35 -15.66 -16.46
N GLN A 162 -8.76 -15.50 -17.64
CA GLN A 162 -8.91 -16.46 -18.74
C GLN A 162 -8.15 -17.76 -18.49
N PHE A 163 -7.11 -17.73 -17.66
CA PHE A 163 -6.20 -18.85 -17.41
C PHE A 163 -6.45 -19.57 -16.07
N VAL A 164 -7.71 -19.55 -15.59
CA VAL A 164 -8.09 -20.24 -14.35
C VAL A 164 -7.94 -21.75 -14.52
N ILE A 165 -7.16 -22.36 -13.64
CA ILE A 165 -7.05 -23.81 -13.52
C ILE A 165 -8.40 -24.33 -13.00
N VAL A 166 -9.14 -25.03 -13.87
CA VAL A 166 -10.37 -25.73 -13.49
C VAL A 166 -9.95 -27.10 -12.95
N ASP A 167 -10.24 -27.36 -11.68
CA ASP A 167 -10.13 -28.71 -11.12
C ASP A 167 -11.21 -29.59 -11.79
N GLU A 168 -10.81 -30.51 -12.69
CA GLU A 168 -11.70 -31.47 -13.36
C GLU A 168 -12.35 -32.51 -12.41
N ASP A 169 -12.16 -32.39 -11.09
CA ASP A 169 -12.81 -33.23 -10.07
C ASP A 169 -14.17 -32.69 -9.57
N THR A 170 -14.79 -31.75 -10.29
CA THR A 170 -16.21 -31.41 -10.08
C THR A 170 -17.10 -32.22 -11.02
N GLU A 171 -17.03 -33.55 -10.93
CA GLU A 171 -17.91 -34.45 -11.67
C GLU A 171 -19.32 -34.52 -11.06
N GLN A 172 -20.27 -34.01 -11.85
CA GLN A 172 -21.67 -34.43 -12.04
C GLN A 172 -22.73 -34.05 -10.97
N PRO A 173 -23.64 -33.09 -11.27
CA PRO A 173 -24.92 -33.00 -10.57
C PRO A 173 -25.73 -34.27 -10.87
N GLY A 174 -26.06 -35.02 -9.81
CA GLY A 174 -26.78 -36.29 -9.91
C GLY A 174 -28.05 -36.19 -10.75
N GLU A 175 -28.12 -37.03 -11.77
CA GLU A 175 -29.27 -37.15 -12.65
C GLU A 175 -30.54 -37.50 -11.84
N GLU A 176 -31.55 -36.67 -12.08
CA GLU A 176 -32.92 -36.75 -11.61
C GLU A 176 -33.55 -38.12 -11.90
N GLN A 177 -33.71 -38.96 -10.87
CA GLN A 177 -34.53 -40.17 -10.98
C GLN A 177 -36.01 -39.77 -11.01
N THR A 178 -36.55 -39.59 -12.22
CA THR A 178 -37.99 -39.56 -12.48
C THR A 178 -38.60 -40.93 -12.15
N SER A 179 -39.15 -41.08 -10.94
CA SER A 179 -40.03 -42.20 -10.60
C SER A 179 -41.37 -42.01 -11.32
N LYS A 180 -41.60 -42.84 -12.35
CA LYS A 180 -42.91 -42.99 -13.01
C LYS A 180 -43.93 -43.61 -12.05
N PRO A 181 -45.19 -43.16 -12.06
CA PRO A 181 -46.24 -43.78 -11.26
C PRO A 181 -46.77 -45.04 -11.96
N PHE A 182 -47.07 -46.06 -11.17
CA PHE A 182 -48.05 -47.10 -11.46
C PHE A 182 -48.82 -47.43 -10.19
#